data_AF-A0A2D8DM13-F1
#
_entry.id   AF-A0A2D8DM13-F1
#
_cell.length_a   1.000
_cell.length_b   1.000
_cell.length_c   1.000
_cell.angle_alpha   90.00
_cell.angle_beta   90.00
_cell.angle_gamma   90.00
#
_symmetry.space_group_name_H-M   'P 1'
#
loop_
_entity.id
_entity.type
_entity.pdbx_description
1 polymer ?
#
loop_
_entity_poly.entity_id
_entity_poly.type
_entity_poly.pdbx_seq_one_letter_code
_entity_poly.pdbx_strand_id
1 'polypeptide(L)'
;MSKSKALLLVNLGTPNKPTYFSVFSYLREFLSDYRVLDVPGPIRFFLVNFIICPFRSLSSSKLYKKLWERNNSESPLIKHANTLKSILNDRLDDYEVFYAMRYQNPSLKNVINSIMQSNPSEIVVFPLFPQYASSTTGSVFEAFTTELSKYWVVPKVTFINQFYTNHKFISAWANKLSSYDLDTYDRIVFSYHGLPNSHVNKVYMNGLCADRNCESNFNEENKFC
;
A
#
# COMPACT_ATOMS: atom_id res chain seq x y z
N MET A 1 -23.92 -19.28 7.12
CA MET A 1 -22.81 -19.46 8.09
C MET A 1 -22.30 -18.09 8.47
N SER A 2 -22.04 -17.82 9.75
CA SER A 2 -21.45 -16.54 10.17
C SER A 2 -19.98 -16.52 9.74
N LYS A 3 -19.57 -15.51 8.96
CA LYS A 3 -18.15 -15.30 8.60
C LYS A 3 -17.35 -15.08 9.89
N SER A 4 -16.41 -15.98 10.19
CA SER A 4 -15.71 -15.99 11.48
C SER A 4 -14.35 -15.29 11.44
N LYS A 5 -13.83 -15.01 10.24
CA LYS A 5 -12.53 -14.38 10.02
C LYS A 5 -12.69 -13.07 9.27
N ALA A 6 -11.78 -12.12 9.50
CA ALA A 6 -11.71 -10.87 8.78
C ALA A 6 -10.51 -10.89 7.82
N LEU A 7 -10.74 -10.52 6.55
CA LEU A 7 -9.68 -10.22 5.59
C LEU A 7 -9.60 -8.71 5.40
N LEU A 8 -8.51 -8.10 5.87
CA LEU A 8 -8.26 -6.68 5.73
C LEU A 8 -7.32 -6.42 4.54
N LEU A 9 -7.87 -5.95 3.42
CA LEU A 9 -7.09 -5.47 2.29
C LEU A 9 -6.60 -4.05 2.58
N VAL A 10 -5.30 -3.79 2.41
CA VAL A 10 -4.73 -2.45 2.65
C VAL A 10 -3.99 -1.95 1.43
N ASN A 11 -4.29 -0.73 0.98
CA ASN A 11 -3.50 -0.05 -0.05
C ASN A 11 -2.97 1.30 0.47
N LEU A 12 -2.14 1.98 -0.31
CA LEU A 12 -1.49 3.23 0.09
C LEU A 12 -2.54 4.30 0.41
N GLY A 13 -3.47 4.48 -0.52
CA GLY A 13 -4.56 5.42 -0.42
C GLY A 13 -4.52 6.50 -1.48
N THR A 14 -5.51 7.37 -1.43
CA THR A 14 -5.74 8.43 -2.41
C THR A 14 -6.47 9.59 -1.72
N PRO A 15 -6.34 10.83 -2.20
CA PRO A 15 -7.19 11.92 -1.73
C PRO A 15 -8.68 11.60 -1.95
N ASN A 16 -9.52 12.04 -1.00
CA ASN A 16 -10.97 11.86 -1.06
C ASN A 16 -11.62 12.59 -2.25
N LYS A 17 -11.03 13.73 -2.66
CA LYS A 17 -11.50 14.57 -3.78
C LYS A 17 -10.29 15.10 -4.55
N PRO A 18 -10.43 15.40 -5.86
CA PRO A 18 -9.36 16.01 -6.65
C PRO A 18 -9.27 17.53 -6.42
N THR A 19 -9.41 17.98 -5.16
CA THR A 19 -9.32 19.39 -4.76
C THR A 19 -7.98 19.65 -4.08
N TYR A 20 -7.53 20.89 -4.11
CA TYR A 20 -6.28 21.29 -3.47
C TYR A 20 -6.21 20.85 -2.01
N PHE A 21 -7.25 21.13 -1.22
CA PHE A 21 -7.27 20.78 0.21
C PHE A 21 -7.27 19.28 0.48
N SER A 22 -8.02 18.48 -0.30
CA SER A 22 -8.01 17.02 -0.11
C SER A 22 -6.68 16.40 -0.51
N VAL A 23 -6.04 16.90 -1.56
CA VAL A 23 -4.68 16.50 -1.96
C VAL A 23 -3.66 16.94 -0.91
N PHE A 24 -3.81 18.14 -0.35
CA PHE A 24 -2.96 18.64 0.72
C PHE A 24 -3.06 17.76 1.96
N SER A 25 -4.26 17.41 2.41
CA SER A 25 -4.47 16.49 3.54
C SER A 25 -3.83 15.12 3.29
N TYR A 26 -4.01 14.55 2.10
CA TYR A 26 -3.38 13.30 1.70
C TYR A 26 -1.85 13.39 1.73
N LEU A 27 -1.27 14.38 1.05
CA LEU A 27 0.19 14.55 0.98
C LEU A 27 0.79 14.82 2.35
N ARG A 28 0.10 15.61 3.18
CA ARG A 28 0.53 15.91 4.54
C ARG A 28 0.60 14.63 5.37
N GLU A 29 -0.43 13.78 5.32
CA GLU A 29 -0.43 12.52 6.06
C GLU A 29 0.65 11.56 5.53
N PHE A 30 0.73 11.39 4.21
CA PHE A 30 1.69 10.53 3.54
C PHE A 30 3.14 10.91 3.84
N LEU A 31 3.50 12.18 3.67
CA LEU A 31 4.87 12.66 3.83
C LEU A 31 5.27 12.90 5.29
N SER A 32 4.31 12.94 6.22
CA SER A 32 4.63 13.02 7.65
C SER A 32 5.10 11.67 8.22
N ASP A 33 4.85 10.59 7.50
CA ASP A 33 5.30 9.25 7.84
C ASP A 33 6.83 9.12 7.70
N TYR A 34 7.51 8.72 8.78
CA TYR A 34 8.97 8.59 8.78
C TYR A 34 9.47 7.46 7.89
N ARG A 35 8.62 6.46 7.60
CA ARG A 35 8.96 5.36 6.68
C ARG A 35 8.90 5.78 5.22
N VAL A 36 8.20 6.89 4.93
CA VAL A 36 8.12 7.50 3.60
C VAL A 36 9.19 8.58 3.44
N LEU A 37 9.33 9.45 4.45
CA LEU A 37 10.30 10.53 4.49
C LEU A 37 11.13 10.44 5.77
N ASP A 38 12.28 9.80 5.65
CA ASP A 38 13.22 9.54 6.75
C ASP A 38 14.07 10.78 7.10
N VAL A 39 13.39 11.84 7.54
CA VAL A 39 13.97 13.11 8.02
C VAL A 39 13.59 13.27 9.49
N PRO A 40 14.44 13.84 10.38
CA PRO A 40 14.09 14.06 11.78
C PRO A 40 12.75 14.77 11.96
N GLY A 41 11.94 14.33 12.94
CA GLY A 41 10.53 14.71 13.09
C GLY A 41 10.22 16.21 13.00
N PRO A 42 10.91 17.09 13.76
CA PRO A 42 10.68 18.54 13.69
C PRO A 42 11.00 19.11 12.30
N ILE A 43 12.12 18.72 11.71
CA ILE A 43 12.53 19.17 10.37
C ILE A 43 11.52 18.70 9.33
N ARG A 44 11.12 17.43 9.40
CA ARG A 44 10.09 16.85 8.53
C ARG A 44 8.78 17.61 8.65
N PHE A 45 8.36 17.93 9.88
CA PHE A 45 7.14 18.70 10.11
C PHE A 45 7.19 20.05 9.39
N PHE A 46 8.27 20.83 9.55
CA PHE A 46 8.37 22.11 8.87
C PHE A 46 8.41 21.96 7.34
N LEU A 47 9.25 21.04 6.85
CA LEU A 47 9.42 20.78 5.43
C LEU A 47 8.11 20.36 4.77
N VAL A 48 7.36 19.43 5.37
CA VAL A 48 6.11 18.91 4.81
C VAL A 48 5.02 19.96 4.85
N ASN A 49 4.80 20.62 5.99
CA ASN A 49 3.64 21.48 6.19
C ASN A 49 3.77 22.84 5.50
N PHE A 50 4.98 23.41 5.41
CA PHE A 50 5.18 24.78 4.92
C PHE A 50 5.82 24.85 3.53
N ILE A 51 6.53 23.80 3.10
CA ILE A 51 7.21 23.79 1.80
C ILE A 51 6.56 22.77 0.88
N ILE A 52 6.69 21.47 1.16
CA ILE A 52 6.32 20.44 0.19
C ILE A 52 4.81 20.46 -0.09
N CYS A 53 3.97 20.36 0.94
CA CYS A 53 2.52 20.23 0.71
C CYS A 53 1.91 21.46 0.02
N PRO A 54 2.20 22.72 0.42
CA PRO A 54 1.64 23.88 -0.27
C PRO A 54 1.95 23.92 -1.77
N PHE A 55 3.22 23.73 -2.15
CA PHE A 55 3.62 23.79 -3.55
C PHE A 55 3.20 22.54 -4.34
N ARG A 56 3.39 21.34 -3.78
CA ARG A 56 3.13 20.07 -4.47
C ARG A 56 1.64 19.78 -4.65
N SER A 57 0.80 20.25 -3.73
CA SER A 57 -0.66 20.04 -3.81
C SER A 57 -1.29 20.77 -4.99
N LEU A 58 -0.76 21.94 -5.37
CA LEU A 58 -1.21 22.67 -6.56
C LEU A 58 -1.05 21.83 -7.82
N SER A 59 0.18 21.37 -8.09
CA SER A 59 0.50 20.56 -9.26
C SER A 59 -0.21 19.20 -9.23
N SER A 60 -0.21 18.53 -8.08
CA SER A 60 -0.83 17.20 -7.92
C SER A 60 -2.35 17.26 -8.10
N SER A 61 -3.03 18.29 -7.59
CA SER A 61 -4.48 18.43 -7.76
C SER A 61 -4.91 18.51 -9.22
N LYS A 62 -4.13 19.15 -10.08
CA LYS A 62 -4.40 19.20 -11.53
C LYS A 62 -4.32 17.81 -12.17
N LEU A 63 -3.37 16.97 -11.76
CA LEU A 63 -3.22 15.60 -12.22
C LEU A 63 -4.38 14.72 -11.73
N TYR A 64 -4.74 14.82 -10.45
CA TYR A 64 -5.89 14.10 -9.89
C TYR A 64 -7.20 14.48 -10.58
N LYS A 65 -7.42 15.77 -10.90
CA LYS A 65 -8.60 16.21 -11.67
C LYS A 65 -8.69 15.52 -13.03
N LYS A 66 -7.60 15.54 -13.81
CA LYS A 66 -7.54 14.86 -15.11
C LYS A 66 -7.82 13.36 -15.00
N LEU A 67 -7.31 12.70 -13.96
CA LEU A 67 -7.57 11.28 -13.72
C LEU A 67 -9.04 11.03 -13.37
N TRP A 68 -9.67 11.88 -12.56
CA TRP A 68 -11.07 11.73 -12.16
C TRP A 68 -12.00 11.95 -13.33
N GLU A 69 -11.76 12.98 -14.15
CA GLU A 69 -12.54 13.27 -15.36
C GLU A 69 -12.55 12.05 -16.31
N ARG A 70 -11.43 11.35 -16.45
CA ARG A 70 -11.31 10.13 -17.27
C ARG A 70 -12.00 8.91 -16.65
N ASN A 71 -12.30 8.94 -15.36
CA ASN A 71 -12.82 7.79 -14.60
C ASN A 71 -14.17 8.09 -13.94
N ASN A 72 -15.04 8.82 -14.64
CA ASN A 72 -16.41 9.13 -14.19
C ASN A 72 -16.46 9.81 -12.81
N SER A 73 -15.52 10.70 -12.52
CA SER A 73 -15.38 11.42 -11.24
C SER A 73 -15.10 10.53 -10.02
N GLU A 74 -14.58 9.31 -10.22
CA GLU A 74 -14.19 8.40 -9.15
C GLU A 74 -12.67 8.14 -9.17
N SER A 75 -12.10 7.84 -8.00
CA SER A 75 -10.73 7.31 -7.92
C SER A 75 -10.67 5.92 -8.53
N PRO A 76 -9.78 5.66 -9.51
CA PRO A 76 -9.55 4.31 -10.02
C PRO A 76 -9.17 3.33 -8.91
N LEU A 77 -8.41 3.80 -7.92
CA LEU A 77 -7.95 2.99 -6.80
C LEU A 77 -9.14 2.50 -5.96
N ILE A 78 -10.06 3.40 -5.62
CA ILE A 78 -11.26 3.06 -4.84
C ILE A 78 -12.16 2.12 -5.63
N LYS A 79 -12.40 2.43 -6.91
CA LYS A 79 -13.24 1.61 -7.80
C LYS A 79 -12.74 0.17 -7.88
N HIS A 80 -11.45 -0.01 -8.16
CA HIS A 80 -10.84 -1.35 -8.25
C HIS A 80 -10.79 -2.05 -6.88
N ALA A 81 -10.51 -1.32 -5.80
CA ALA A 81 -10.53 -1.88 -4.45
C ALA A 81 -11.93 -2.37 -4.03
N ASN A 82 -12.98 -1.60 -4.32
CA ASN A 82 -14.37 -2.00 -4.06
C ASN A 82 -14.76 -3.23 -4.89
N THR A 83 -14.37 -3.25 -6.17
CA THR A 83 -14.59 -4.40 -7.05
C THR A 83 -13.90 -5.65 -6.50
N LEU A 84 -12.62 -5.54 -6.12
CA LEU A 84 -11.84 -6.63 -5.53
C LEU A 84 -12.46 -7.11 -4.22
N LYS A 85 -12.84 -6.17 -3.33
CA LYS A 85 -13.53 -6.48 -2.08
C LYS A 85 -14.81 -7.28 -2.34
N SER A 86 -15.66 -6.84 -3.27
CA SER A 86 -16.91 -7.55 -3.61
C SER A 86 -16.63 -8.97 -4.08
N ILE A 87 -15.74 -9.13 -5.07
CA ILE A 87 -15.40 -10.44 -5.65
C ILE A 87 -14.85 -11.39 -4.58
N LEU A 88 -13.98 -10.90 -3.69
CA LEU A 88 -13.41 -11.72 -2.63
C LEU A 88 -14.45 -12.06 -1.56
N ASN A 89 -15.35 -11.13 -1.23
CA ASN A 89 -16.40 -11.38 -0.25
C ASN A 89 -17.39 -12.45 -0.72
N ASP A 90 -17.62 -12.54 -2.03
CA ASP A 90 -18.49 -13.56 -2.65
C ASP A 90 -17.79 -14.92 -2.82
N ARG A 91 -16.45 -14.93 -2.92
CA ARG A 91 -15.65 -16.15 -3.12
C ARG A 91 -15.12 -16.77 -1.85
N LEU A 92 -15.08 -16.02 -0.75
CA LEU A 92 -14.52 -16.44 0.52
C LEU A 92 -15.62 -16.54 1.58
N ASP A 93 -16.17 -17.72 1.75
CA ASP A 93 -17.31 -17.97 2.65
C ASP A 93 -16.97 -17.76 4.13
N ASP A 94 -15.72 -18.03 4.52
CA ASP A 94 -15.26 -17.89 5.91
C ASP A 94 -14.79 -16.47 6.28
N TYR A 95 -14.60 -15.61 5.28
CA TYR A 95 -13.98 -14.29 5.45
C TYR A 95 -14.97 -13.16 5.19
N GLU A 96 -15.09 -12.25 6.15
CA GLU A 96 -15.62 -10.92 5.89
C GLU A 96 -14.50 -10.01 5.36
N VAL A 97 -14.69 -9.45 4.17
CA VAL A 97 -13.64 -8.69 3.48
C VAL A 97 -13.79 -7.20 3.74
N PHE A 98 -12.73 -6.60 4.26
CA PHE A 98 -12.61 -5.18 4.54
C PHE A 98 -11.56 -4.55 3.63
N TYR A 99 -11.70 -3.26 3.39
CA TYR A 99 -10.72 -2.47 2.65
C TYR A 99 -10.38 -1.22 3.46
N ALA A 100 -9.08 -0.96 3.63
CA ALA A 100 -8.56 0.23 4.27
C ALA A 100 -7.47 0.87 3.39
N MET A 101 -7.30 2.16 3.59
CA MET A 101 -6.15 2.89 3.10
C MET A 101 -5.18 3.15 4.24
N ARG A 102 -3.90 3.11 3.93
CA ARG A 102 -2.85 3.54 4.86
C ARG A 102 -2.97 5.03 5.15
N TYR A 103 -3.22 5.84 4.13
CA TYR A 103 -3.45 7.27 4.23
C TYR A 103 -4.84 7.62 3.71
N GLN A 104 -5.57 8.51 4.39
CA GLN A 104 -6.95 8.93 4.09
C GLN A 104 -8.01 7.85 4.36
N ASN A 105 -9.14 7.89 3.64
CA ASN A 105 -10.34 7.11 3.93
C ASN A 105 -10.62 6.04 2.87
N PRO A 106 -11.15 4.86 3.26
CA PRO A 106 -11.46 4.45 4.64
C PRO A 106 -10.18 4.20 5.44
N SER A 107 -10.03 4.85 6.60
CA SER A 107 -8.77 4.79 7.37
C SER A 107 -8.60 3.45 8.08
N LEU A 108 -7.36 3.00 8.25
CA LEU A 108 -7.05 1.80 9.05
C LEU A 108 -7.73 1.84 10.42
N LYS A 109 -7.71 2.99 11.11
CA LYS A 109 -8.39 3.17 12.38
C LYS A 109 -9.87 2.82 12.30
N ASN A 110 -10.61 3.42 11.37
CA ASN A 110 -12.05 3.22 11.29
C ASN A 110 -12.39 1.78 10.89
N VAL A 111 -11.61 1.20 9.98
CA VAL A 111 -11.84 -0.16 9.49
C VAL A 111 -11.50 -1.20 10.56
N ILE A 112 -10.41 -1.02 11.32
CA ILE A 112 -10.07 -1.91 12.44
C ILE A 112 -11.16 -1.83 13.51
N ASN A 113 -11.69 -0.65 13.81
CA ASN A 113 -12.84 -0.52 14.71
C ASN A 113 -14.06 -1.33 14.23
N SER A 114 -14.39 -1.25 12.94
CA SER A 114 -15.48 -2.06 12.37
C SER A 114 -15.19 -3.56 12.41
N ILE A 115 -13.95 -3.99 12.14
CA ILE A 115 -13.54 -5.39 12.24
C ILE A 115 -13.71 -5.88 13.69
N MET A 116 -13.27 -5.11 14.68
CA MET A 116 -13.36 -5.53 16.08
C MET A 116 -14.81 -5.65 16.57
N GLN A 117 -15.76 -4.92 15.97
CA GLN A 117 -17.18 -5.05 16.28
C GLN A 117 -17.78 -6.39 15.84
N SER A 118 -17.21 -7.05 14.82
CA SER A 118 -17.66 -8.39 14.41
C SER A 118 -17.04 -9.53 15.23
N ASN A 119 -16.20 -9.21 16.22
CA ASN A 119 -15.52 -10.15 17.11
C ASN A 119 -14.87 -11.34 16.36
N PRO A 120 -13.97 -11.06 15.39
CA PRO A 120 -13.40 -12.08 14.53
C PRO A 120 -12.48 -13.01 15.30
N SER A 121 -12.48 -14.29 14.92
CA SER A 121 -11.51 -15.28 15.43
C SER A 121 -10.08 -15.03 14.92
N GLU A 122 -9.96 -14.44 13.73
CA GLU A 122 -8.69 -14.15 13.06
C GLU A 122 -8.81 -12.92 12.16
N ILE A 123 -7.78 -12.08 12.14
CA ILE A 123 -7.60 -10.99 11.18
C ILE A 123 -6.43 -11.34 10.27
N VAL A 124 -6.71 -11.50 8.97
CA VAL A 124 -5.69 -11.59 7.93
C VAL A 124 -5.48 -10.21 7.34
N VAL A 125 -4.30 -9.63 7.55
CA VAL A 125 -3.92 -8.34 6.96
C VAL A 125 -3.18 -8.59 5.66
N PHE A 126 -3.72 -8.06 4.57
CA PHE A 126 -3.21 -8.23 3.22
C PHE A 126 -2.94 -6.86 2.58
N PRO A 127 -1.71 -6.32 2.73
CA PRO A 127 -1.23 -5.20 1.96
C PRO A 127 -1.20 -5.53 0.47
N LEU A 128 -1.79 -4.70 -0.39
CA LEU A 128 -1.87 -4.89 -1.84
C LEU A 128 -0.56 -4.49 -2.56
N PHE A 129 0.58 -4.72 -1.91
CA PHE A 129 1.93 -4.48 -2.42
C PHE A 129 2.66 -5.82 -2.52
N PRO A 130 2.91 -6.35 -3.74
CA PRO A 130 3.53 -7.67 -3.88
C PRO A 130 4.94 -7.74 -3.29
N GLN A 131 5.73 -6.69 -3.48
CA GLN A 131 7.08 -6.50 -2.96
C GLN A 131 7.03 -5.68 -1.67
N TYR A 132 7.77 -6.11 -0.65
CA TYR A 132 7.89 -5.38 0.59
C TYR A 132 8.68 -4.07 0.40
N ALA A 133 8.19 -2.98 0.99
CA ALA A 133 9.01 -1.81 1.25
C ALA A 133 8.63 -1.23 2.61
N SER A 134 9.60 -0.60 3.31
CA SER A 134 9.34 0.08 4.58
C SER A 134 8.28 1.17 4.42
N SER A 135 8.32 1.92 3.31
CA SER A 135 7.39 3.01 2.98
C SER A 135 5.97 2.56 2.64
N THR A 136 5.76 1.26 2.39
CA THR A 136 4.44 0.69 2.07
C THR A 136 4.05 -0.34 3.13
N THR A 137 4.48 -1.59 2.99
CA THR A 137 4.13 -2.69 3.89
C THR A 137 4.58 -2.45 5.32
N GLY A 138 5.78 -1.91 5.52
CA GLY A 138 6.27 -1.57 6.87
C GLY A 138 5.41 -0.50 7.56
N SER A 139 4.99 0.52 6.81
CA SER A 139 4.09 1.56 7.29
C SER A 139 2.68 1.03 7.61
N VAL A 140 2.16 0.12 6.79
CA VAL A 140 0.90 -0.58 7.08
C VAL A 140 1.02 -1.41 8.35
N PHE A 141 2.10 -2.17 8.51
CA PHE A 141 2.33 -2.99 9.69
C PHE A 141 2.31 -2.14 10.97
N GLU A 142 3.11 -1.07 11.01
CA GLU A 142 3.18 -0.17 12.16
C GLU A 142 1.82 0.47 12.48
N ALA A 143 1.11 1.01 11.48
CA ALA A 143 -0.18 1.64 11.69
C ALA A 143 -1.24 0.65 12.18
N PHE A 144 -1.25 -0.57 11.63
CA PHE A 144 -2.14 -1.64 12.04
C PHE A 144 -1.86 -2.08 13.48
N THR A 145 -0.60 -2.38 13.82
CA THR A 145 -0.25 -2.85 15.17
C THR A 145 -0.48 -1.76 16.22
N THR A 146 -0.21 -0.50 15.89
CA THR A 146 -0.44 0.65 16.79
C THR A 146 -1.93 0.84 17.10
N GLU A 147 -2.80 0.62 16.13
CA GLU A 147 -4.24 0.70 16.39
C GLU A 147 -4.73 -0.53 17.14
N LEU A 148 -4.30 -1.73 16.73
CA LEU A 148 -4.72 -2.99 17.35
C LEU A 148 -4.26 -3.12 18.80
N SER A 149 -3.10 -2.56 19.15
CA SER A 149 -2.57 -2.59 20.53
C SER A 149 -3.42 -1.79 21.53
N LYS A 150 -4.43 -1.05 21.07
CA LYS A 150 -5.37 -0.30 21.94
C LYS A 150 -6.50 -1.16 22.48
N TYR A 151 -6.74 -2.35 21.92
CA TYR A 151 -7.78 -3.26 22.36
C TYR A 151 -7.27 -4.21 23.44
N TRP A 152 -8.13 -4.53 24.41
CA TRP A 152 -7.80 -5.48 25.50
C TRP A 152 -7.69 -6.93 25.01
N VAL A 153 -8.48 -7.29 24.01
CA VAL A 153 -8.46 -8.61 23.39
C VAL A 153 -7.99 -8.45 21.96
N VAL A 154 -6.88 -9.10 21.64
CA VAL A 154 -6.30 -9.11 20.30
C VAL A 154 -6.58 -10.50 19.69
N PRO A 155 -7.32 -10.59 18.56
CA PRO A 155 -7.57 -11.86 17.90
C PRO A 155 -6.29 -12.40 17.25
N LYS A 156 -6.32 -13.63 16.74
CA LYS A 156 -5.21 -14.16 15.95
C LYS A 156 -4.95 -13.22 14.77
N VAL A 157 -3.69 -12.82 14.56
CA VAL A 157 -3.30 -11.98 13.42
C VAL A 157 -2.40 -12.77 12.48
N THR A 158 -2.74 -12.76 11.19
CA THR A 158 -1.88 -13.23 10.11
C THR A 158 -1.56 -12.06 9.19
N PHE A 159 -0.30 -11.59 9.19
CA PHE A 159 0.12 -10.47 8.35
C PHE A 159 0.88 -10.98 7.11
N ILE A 160 0.37 -10.69 5.91
CA ILE A 160 1.00 -11.08 4.65
C ILE A 160 2.06 -10.05 4.29
N ASN A 161 3.34 -10.41 4.47
CA ASN A 161 4.47 -9.50 4.27
C ASN A 161 4.75 -9.24 2.78
N GLN A 162 4.94 -10.30 2.00
CA GLN A 162 5.25 -10.23 0.57
C GLN A 162 4.71 -11.45 -0.16
N PHE A 163 4.36 -11.28 -1.43
CA PHE A 163 3.74 -12.34 -2.24
C PHE A 163 4.12 -12.28 -3.73
N TYR A 164 5.18 -11.54 -4.11
CA TYR A 164 5.62 -11.42 -5.50
C TYR A 164 6.04 -12.77 -6.13
N THR A 165 6.50 -13.75 -5.35
CA THR A 165 6.82 -15.11 -5.82
C THR A 165 5.60 -16.03 -5.88
N ASN A 166 4.42 -15.57 -5.48
CA ASN A 166 3.22 -16.41 -5.46
C ASN A 166 2.85 -16.84 -6.89
N HIS A 167 2.74 -18.15 -7.12
CA HIS A 167 2.45 -18.70 -8.45
C HIS A 167 1.14 -18.15 -9.06
N LYS A 168 0.09 -17.88 -8.26
CA LYS A 168 -1.18 -17.32 -8.76
C LYS A 168 -1.01 -15.85 -9.15
N PHE A 169 -0.21 -15.08 -8.40
CA PHE A 169 0.12 -13.70 -8.75
C PHE A 169 0.89 -13.63 -10.07
N ILE A 170 1.93 -14.46 -10.22
CA ILE A 170 2.73 -14.53 -11.46
C ILE A 170 1.85 -14.98 -12.63
N SER A 171 1.02 -16.01 -12.43
CA SER A 171 0.10 -16.51 -13.47
C SER A 171 -0.91 -15.46 -13.91
N ALA A 172 -1.42 -14.62 -12.99
CA ALA A 172 -2.33 -13.54 -13.34
C ALA A 172 -1.66 -12.49 -14.23
N TRP A 173 -0.39 -12.17 -13.98
CA TRP A 173 0.40 -11.30 -14.86
C TRP A 173 0.71 -11.95 -16.20
N ALA A 174 1.13 -13.21 -16.22
CA ALA A 174 1.39 -13.95 -17.46
C ALA A 174 0.13 -14.00 -18.35
N ASN A 175 -1.03 -14.31 -17.77
CA ASN A 175 -2.31 -14.30 -18.48
C ASN A 175 -2.71 -12.91 -18.98
N LYS A 176 -2.30 -11.85 -18.28
CA LYS A 176 -2.55 -10.47 -18.75
C LYS A 176 -1.65 -10.12 -19.94
N LEU A 177 -0.44 -10.67 -19.98
CA LEU A 177 0.53 -10.46 -21.04
C LEU A 177 0.29 -11.36 -22.26
N SER A 178 -0.39 -12.50 -22.11
CA SER A 178 -0.61 -13.46 -23.19
C SER A 178 -1.47 -12.91 -24.35
N SER A 179 -2.14 -11.77 -24.17
CA SER A 179 -2.85 -11.07 -25.25
C SER A 179 -1.93 -10.26 -26.15
N TYR A 180 -0.65 -10.14 -25.81
CA TYR A 180 0.35 -9.39 -26.56
C TYR A 180 1.32 -10.37 -27.21
N ASP A 181 1.67 -10.11 -28.47
CA ASP A 181 2.72 -10.84 -29.17
C ASP A 181 4.07 -10.26 -28.75
N LEU A 182 4.67 -10.85 -27.72
CA LEU A 182 5.89 -10.33 -27.09
C LEU A 182 7.09 -10.30 -28.05
N ASP A 183 7.10 -11.16 -29.07
CA ASP A 183 8.18 -11.25 -30.06
C ASP A 183 8.18 -10.05 -31.05
N THR A 184 7.09 -9.29 -31.11
CA THR A 184 6.99 -8.08 -31.95
C THR A 184 7.61 -6.82 -31.33
N TYR A 185 8.00 -6.88 -30.05
CA TYR A 185 8.56 -5.74 -29.33
C TYR A 185 10.08 -5.84 -29.23
N ASP A 186 10.79 -4.73 -29.49
CA ASP A 186 12.25 -4.69 -29.31
C ASP A 186 12.67 -4.88 -27.85
N ARG A 187 11.86 -4.38 -26.90
CA ARG A 187 12.10 -4.44 -25.45
C ARG A 187 10.80 -4.48 -24.66
N ILE A 188 10.86 -5.21 -23.54
CA ILE A 188 9.83 -5.20 -22.50
C ILE A 188 10.40 -4.48 -21.27
N VAL A 189 9.73 -3.41 -20.83
CA VAL A 189 10.19 -2.59 -19.70
C VAL A 189 9.25 -2.78 -18.52
N PHE A 190 9.75 -3.40 -17.45
CA PHE A 190 9.08 -3.41 -16.15
C PHE A 190 9.47 -2.15 -15.39
N SER A 191 8.49 -1.28 -15.13
CA SER A 191 8.70 -0.02 -14.42
C SER A 191 8.11 -0.10 -13.02
N TYR A 192 8.95 0.10 -12.00
CA TYR A 192 8.56 0.14 -10.60
C TYR A 192 8.75 1.54 -10.01
N HIS A 193 8.14 1.80 -8.85
CA HIS A 193 8.42 3.03 -8.11
C HIS A 193 9.79 2.93 -7.45
N GLY A 194 10.66 3.90 -7.70
CA GLY A 194 11.97 3.97 -7.05
C GLY A 194 11.86 4.22 -5.54
N LEU A 195 12.85 3.74 -4.80
CA LEU A 195 13.03 4.01 -3.38
C LEU A 195 14.28 4.86 -3.14
N PRO A 196 14.31 5.70 -2.09
CA PRO A 196 15.53 6.40 -1.72
C PRO A 196 16.65 5.42 -1.34
N ASN A 197 17.89 5.69 -1.78
CA ASN A 197 19.06 4.89 -1.41
C ASN A 197 19.22 4.73 0.11
N SER A 198 18.87 5.77 0.89
CA SER A 198 18.90 5.70 2.35
C SER A 198 17.95 4.64 2.92
N HIS A 199 16.82 4.34 2.26
CA HIS A 199 15.88 3.33 2.73
C HIS A 199 16.39 1.92 2.44
N VAL A 200 16.85 1.66 1.21
CA VAL A 200 17.35 0.34 0.80
C VAL A 200 18.66 -0.01 1.52
N ASN A 201 19.48 0.98 1.86
CA ASN A 201 20.68 0.76 2.68
C ASN A 201 20.35 0.30 4.12
N LYS A 202 19.26 0.80 4.71
CA LYS A 202 18.84 0.43 6.08
C LYS A 202 18.31 -1.00 6.23
N VAL A 203 18.05 -1.69 5.11
CA VAL A 203 17.62 -3.09 5.12
C VAL A 203 18.75 -4.01 5.55
N TYR A 204 20.00 -3.61 5.28
CA TYR A 204 21.18 -4.41 5.55
C TYR A 204 21.82 -4.05 6.89
N MET A 205 22.17 -5.06 7.69
CA MET A 205 22.94 -4.84 8.93
C MET A 205 24.38 -4.42 8.64
N ASN A 206 24.97 -4.92 7.54
CA ASN A 206 26.34 -4.67 7.13
C ASN A 206 26.39 -4.36 5.61
N GLY A 207 27.16 -3.32 5.25
CA GLY A 207 27.30 -2.87 3.87
C GLY A 207 26.12 -2.05 3.37
N LEU A 208 26.17 -1.65 2.10
CA LEU A 208 25.14 -0.87 1.42
C LEU A 208 24.42 -1.74 0.38
N CYS A 209 23.27 -1.26 -0.09
CA CYS A 209 22.56 -1.88 -1.19
C CYS A 209 23.41 -1.92 -2.47
N ALA A 210 24.21 -0.89 -2.71
CA ALA A 210 25.10 -0.80 -3.87
C ALA A 210 26.20 -1.87 -3.89
N ASP A 211 26.52 -2.47 -2.74
CA ASP A 211 27.51 -3.55 -2.64
C ASP A 211 26.92 -4.92 -3.03
N ARG A 212 25.62 -4.97 -3.36
CA ARG A 212 24.88 -6.19 -3.66
C ARG A 212 24.53 -6.26 -5.15
N ASN A 213 24.50 -7.48 -5.69
CA ASN A 213 24.09 -7.72 -7.08
C ASN A 213 22.57 -7.94 -7.19
N CYS A 214 21.78 -6.97 -6.72
CA CYS A 214 20.32 -7.06 -6.72
C CYS A 214 19.71 -7.01 -8.13
N GLU A 215 20.43 -6.49 -9.11
CA GLU A 215 19.96 -6.37 -10.49
C GLU A 215 20.03 -7.71 -11.24
N SER A 216 20.99 -8.57 -10.90
CA SER A 216 21.26 -9.81 -11.64
C SER A 216 20.96 -11.08 -10.85
N ASN A 217 20.83 -11.00 -9.53
CA ASN A 217 20.64 -12.17 -8.68
C ASN A 217 19.63 -11.90 -7.56
N PHE A 218 18.77 -12.87 -7.30
CA PHE A 218 17.80 -12.85 -6.20
C PHE A 218 18.14 -13.97 -5.21
N ASN A 219 18.31 -13.63 -3.94
CA ASN A 219 18.69 -14.57 -2.89
C ASN A 219 18.14 -14.13 -1.52
N GLU A 220 18.45 -14.92 -0.48
CA GLU A 220 17.97 -14.66 0.88
C GLU A 220 18.50 -13.34 1.49
N GLU A 221 19.63 -12.82 0.99
CA GLU A 221 20.21 -11.56 1.48
C GLU A 221 19.48 -10.34 0.94
N ASN A 222 18.99 -10.38 -0.31
CA ASN A 222 18.38 -9.22 -0.97
C ASN A 222 16.86 -9.32 -1.16
N LYS A 223 16.20 -10.31 -0.55
CA LYS A 223 14.75 -10.51 -0.67
C LYS A 223 13.87 -9.36 -0.16
N PHE A 224 14.44 -8.43 0.60
CA PHE A 224 13.80 -7.23 1.14
C PHE A 224 14.42 -5.92 0.63
N CYS A 225 15.31 -6.03 -0.37
CA CYS A 225 15.94 -4.89 -1.02
C CYS A 225 14.92 -4.01 -1.75
#